data_AF-A0A2H3IU90-F1
#
_entry.id   AF-A0A2H3IU90-F1
#
_cell.length_a   1.000
_cell.length_b   1.000
_cell.length_c   1.000
_cell.angle_alpha   90.00
_cell.angle_beta   90.00
_cell.angle_gamma   90.00
#
_symmetry.space_group_name_H-M   'P 1'
#
loop_
_entity.id
_entity.type
_entity.pdbx_description
1 polymer ?
#
loop_
_entity_poly.entity_id
_entity_poly.type
_entity_poly.pdbx_seq_one_letter_code
_entity_poly.pdbx_strand_id
1 'polypeptide(L)'
;SYCIDLSANLQRQGIHDVFHLSLLQVHSPNDDRLFPGRLDSQVVELEDKDDEWAISEIVAHRGAREEAIFEAVWKSGNCTWVPYFTI
;
A
#
# COMPACT_ATOMS: atom_id res chain seq x y z
N SER A 1 -7.24 -13.21 -27.14
CA SER A 1 -7.17 -12.19 -26.09
C SER A 1 -8.35 -11.25 -26.24
N TYR A 2 -8.85 -10.67 -25.16
CA TYR A 2 -10.03 -9.78 -25.14
C TYR A 2 -9.78 -8.62 -24.19
N CYS A 3 -10.11 -7.42 -24.63
CA CYS A 3 -9.94 -6.20 -23.86
C CYS A 3 -11.19 -5.94 -23.02
N ILE A 4 -10.99 -5.60 -21.75
CA ILE A 4 -12.07 -5.15 -20.84
C ILE A 4 -11.77 -3.75 -20.33
N ASP A 5 -12.81 -2.98 -20.06
CA ASP A 5 -12.63 -1.69 -19.41
C ASP A 5 -12.22 -1.90 -17.94
N LEU A 6 -11.01 -1.50 -17.61
CA LEU A 6 -10.48 -1.53 -16.24
C LEU A 6 -10.72 -0.20 -15.54
N SER A 7 -10.96 -0.24 -14.23
CA SER A 7 -11.00 0.97 -13.40
C SER A 7 -9.64 1.67 -13.37
N ALA A 8 -9.64 2.99 -13.17
CA ALA A 8 -8.41 3.79 -13.19
C ALA A 8 -7.38 3.34 -12.15
N ASN A 9 -7.81 2.76 -11.02
CA ASN A 9 -6.90 2.23 -10.01
C ASN A 9 -6.14 0.99 -10.51
N LEU A 10 -6.83 0.06 -11.19
CA LEU A 10 -6.20 -1.15 -11.73
C LEU A 10 -5.19 -0.81 -12.85
N GLN A 11 -5.52 0.18 -13.70
CA GLN A 11 -4.59 0.67 -14.72
C GLN A 11 -3.33 1.30 -14.10
N ARG A 12 -3.48 2.09 -13.02
CA ARG A 12 -2.34 2.68 -12.30
C ARG A 12 -1.39 1.63 -11.71
N GLN A 13 -1.88 0.44 -11.40
CA GLN A 13 -1.07 -0.68 -10.91
C GLN A 13 -0.40 -1.49 -12.03
N GLY A 14 -0.57 -1.09 -13.29
CA GLY A 14 0.02 -1.78 -14.44
C GLY A 14 -0.73 -3.05 -14.84
N ILE A 15 -1.98 -3.23 -14.40
CA ILE A 15 -2.82 -4.33 -14.88
C ILE A 15 -3.23 -4.02 -16.33
N HIS A 16 -2.91 -4.95 -17.23
CA HIS A 16 -3.32 -4.87 -18.62
C HIS A 16 -4.79 -5.23 -18.78
N ASP A 17 -5.47 -4.50 -19.64
CA ASP A 17 -6.88 -4.71 -20.02
C ASP A 17 -7.11 -5.98 -20.85
N VAL A 18 -6.03 -6.67 -21.25
CA VAL A 18 -6.06 -7.80 -22.17
C VAL A 18 -6.05 -9.13 -21.40
N PHE A 19 -7.14 -9.89 -21.51
CA PHE A 19 -7.31 -11.18 -20.85
C PHE A 19 -7.54 -12.34 -21.83
N HIS A 20 -7.33 -13.58 -21.36
CA HIS A 20 -7.72 -14.78 -22.10
C HIS A 20 -9.23 -14.99 -21.98
N LEU A 21 -9.94 -15.02 -23.11
CA LEU A 21 -11.40 -15.19 -23.18
C LEU A 21 -11.93 -16.38 -22.39
N SER A 22 -11.21 -17.50 -22.38
CA SER A 22 -11.59 -18.72 -21.67
C SER A 22 -11.55 -18.61 -20.15
N LEU A 23 -10.88 -17.59 -19.61
CA LEU A 23 -10.77 -17.34 -18.17
C LEU A 23 -11.75 -16.26 -17.69
N LEU A 24 -12.41 -15.56 -18.62
CA LEU A 24 -13.42 -14.57 -18.26
C LEU A 24 -14.67 -15.28 -17.75
N GLN A 25 -15.18 -14.82 -16.61
CA GLN A 25 -16.43 -15.28 -16.01
C GLN A 25 -17.42 -14.13 -16.01
N VAL A 26 -18.71 -14.47 -16.03
CA VAL A 26 -19.79 -13.49 -15.90
C VAL A 26 -19.68 -12.82 -14.53
N HIS A 27 -19.72 -11.49 -14.51
CA HIS A 27 -19.70 -10.72 -13.28
C HIS A 27 -20.94 -11.04 -12.43
N SER A 28 -20.72 -11.50 -11.20
CA SER A 28 -21.74 -11.61 -10.17
C SER A 28 -21.56 -10.45 -9.19
N PRO A 29 -22.59 -9.61 -8.96
CA PRO A 29 -22.48 -8.53 -7.98
C PRO A 29 -22.22 -9.09 -6.58
N ASN A 30 -21.44 -8.33 -5.80
CA ASN A 30 -21.15 -8.66 -4.40
C ASN A 30 -22.42 -8.56 -3.54
N ASP A 31 -22.57 -9.47 -2.58
CA ASP A 31 -23.59 -9.33 -1.53
C ASP A 31 -23.01 -8.49 -0.39
N ASP A 32 -23.33 -7.19 -0.39
CA ASP A 32 -22.81 -6.24 0.60
C ASP A 32 -23.27 -6.52 2.04
N ARG A 33 -24.31 -7.35 2.23
CA ARG A 33 -24.74 -7.77 3.58
C ARG A 33 -23.80 -8.82 4.17
N LEU A 34 -23.25 -9.68 3.31
CA LEU A 34 -22.33 -10.75 3.71
C LEU A 34 -20.87 -10.29 3.65
N PHE A 35 -20.55 -9.38 2.73
CA PHE A 35 -19.21 -8.89 2.49
C PHE A 35 -19.18 -7.35 2.43
N PRO A 36 -19.41 -6.68 3.58
CA PRO A 36 -19.28 -5.23 3.65
C PRO A 36 -17.82 -4.82 3.41
N GLY A 37 -17.62 -3.66 2.79
CA GLY A 37 -16.29 -3.10 2.63
C GLY A 37 -15.50 -3.66 1.43
N ARG A 38 -16.15 -4.23 0.42
CA ARG A 38 -15.49 -4.79 -0.77
C ARG A 38 -15.41 -3.85 -1.97
N LEU A 39 -15.33 -2.55 -1.74
CA LEU A 39 -15.05 -1.60 -2.81
C LEU A 39 -13.60 -1.76 -3.29
N ASP A 40 -13.32 -1.49 -4.57
CA ASP A 40 -11.95 -1.51 -5.12
C ASP A 40 -10.97 -0.69 -4.27
N SER A 41 -11.44 0.41 -3.68
CA SER A 41 -10.67 1.28 -2.79
C SER A 41 -10.40 0.71 -1.40
N GLN A 42 -11.06 -0.38 -1.02
CA GLN A 42 -10.98 -1.01 0.31
C GLN A 42 -10.38 -2.42 0.27
N VAL A 43 -10.51 -3.14 -0.86
CA VAL A 43 -10.02 -4.52 -1.02
C VAL A 43 -8.59 -4.57 -1.49
N VAL A 44 -8.21 -3.63 -2.35
CA VAL A 44 -6.80 -3.42 -2.66
C VAL A 44 -6.25 -2.64 -1.47
N GLU A 45 -5.21 -3.14 -0.81
CA GLU A 45 -4.45 -2.41 0.20
C GLU A 45 -3.83 -1.14 -0.44
N LEU A 46 -4.68 -0.15 -0.71
CA LEU A 46 -4.37 1.16 -1.30
C LEU A 46 -4.32 2.25 -0.24
N GLU A 47 -4.60 1.92 1.03
CA GLU A 47 -4.07 2.77 2.09
C GLU A 47 -2.57 2.74 1.93
N ASP A 48 -2.00 3.91 1.66
CA ASP A 48 -0.57 4.19 1.64
C ASP A 48 0.03 3.64 2.94
N LYS A 49 0.38 2.35 2.96
CA LYS A 49 1.19 1.75 4.03
C LYS A 49 2.49 2.55 4.15
N ASP A 50 2.92 3.16 3.05
CA ASP A 50 4.05 4.09 3.03
C ASP A 50 3.85 5.28 3.98
N ASP A 51 2.63 5.80 4.17
CA ASP A 51 2.39 6.93 5.06
C ASP A 51 2.36 6.52 6.55
N GLU A 52 1.97 5.28 6.88
CA GLU A 52 2.03 4.77 8.26
C GLU A 52 3.48 4.58 8.73
N TRP A 53 4.34 4.11 7.83
CA TRP A 53 5.77 3.82 8.09
C TRP A 53 6.71 4.95 7.64
N ALA A 54 6.18 6.08 7.18
CA ALA A 54 7.00 7.24 6.81
C ALA A 54 7.55 7.93 8.06
N ILE A 55 8.85 8.22 8.05
CA ILE A 55 9.49 9.09 9.04
C ILE A 55 9.05 10.53 8.74
N SER A 56 8.44 11.17 9.73
CA SER A 56 8.08 12.59 9.69
C SER A 56 9.30 13.47 10.00
N GLU A 57 10.04 13.14 11.07
CA GLU A 57 11.22 13.89 11.48
C GLU A 57 12.20 13.02 12.28
N ILE A 58 13.47 13.42 12.30
CA ILE A 58 14.52 12.85 13.15
C ILE A 58 14.85 13.89 14.23
N VAL A 59 14.60 13.54 15.49
CA VAL A 59 14.73 14.49 16.62
C VAL A 59 16.05 14.35 17.37
N ALA A 60 16.69 13.18 17.30
CA ALA A 60 17.95 12.92 17.98
C ALA A 60 18.76 11.81 17.29
N HIS A 61 20.06 11.75 17.58
CA HIS A 61 20.92 10.63 17.20
C HIS A 61 21.93 10.31 18.30
N ARG A 62 22.41 9.07 18.33
CA ARG A 62 23.50 8.59 19.20
C ARG A 62 24.41 7.64 18.43
N GLY A 63 25.67 7.58 18.83
CA GLY A 63 26.68 6.76 18.14
C GLY A 63 27.24 7.44 16.90
N ALA A 64 28.06 6.71 16.14
CA ALA A 64 28.69 7.21 14.92
C ALA A 64 28.84 6.08 13.89
N ARG A 65 28.82 6.44 12.60
CA ARG A 65 28.97 5.50 11.47
C ARG A 65 27.92 4.39 11.52
N GLU A 66 28.34 3.13 11.46
CA GLU A 66 27.48 1.95 11.38
C GLU A 66 26.75 1.65 12.68
N GLU A 67 27.23 2.19 13.81
CA GLU A 67 26.59 2.06 15.13
C GLU A 67 25.63 3.23 15.42
N ALA A 68 25.44 4.15 14.48
CA ALA A 68 24.55 5.28 14.69
C ALA A 68 23.08 4.83 14.74
N ILE A 69 22.38 5.31 15.76
CA ILE A 69 20.93 5.14 15.95
C ILE A 69 20.27 6.52 15.99
N PHE A 70 19.07 6.60 15.43
CA PHE A 70 18.31 7.84 15.27
C PHE A 70 16.95 7.69 15.91
N GLU A 71 16.52 8.73 16.60
CA GLU A 71 15.16 8.82 17.14
C GLU A 71 14.26 9.39 16.04
N ALA A 72 13.46 8.51 15.44
CA ALA A 72 12.54 8.82 14.37
C ALA A 72 11.12 8.99 14.91
N VAL A 73 10.49 10.10 14.53
CA VAL A 73 9.05 10.34 14.72
C VAL A 73 8.35 9.90 13.46
N TRP A 74 7.45 8.93 13.59
CA TRP A 74 6.63 8.44 12.49
C TRP A 74 5.50 9.41 12.20
N LYS A 75 5.01 9.45 10.96
CA LYS A 75 3.80 10.23 10.63
C LYS A 75 2.57 9.81 11.43
N SER A 76 2.53 8.56 11.92
CA SER A 76 1.52 8.06 12.85
C SER A 76 1.60 8.68 14.26
N GLY A 77 2.64 9.47 14.56
CA GLY A 77 2.87 10.15 15.84
C GLY A 77 3.65 9.33 16.86
N ASN A 78 4.00 8.08 16.54
CA ASN A 78 4.87 7.26 17.39
C ASN A 78 6.33 7.72 17.29
N CYS A 79 7.12 7.43 18.32
CA CYS A 79 8.56 7.73 18.34
C CYS A 79 9.35 6.45 18.66
N THR A 80 10.36 6.11 17.84
CA THR A 80 11.22 4.94 18.07
C THR A 80 12.66 5.17 17.64
N TRP A 81 13.61 4.45 18.25
CA TRP A 81 15.01 4.45 17.84
C TRP A 81 15.26 3.43 16.72
N VAL A 82 15.77 3.90 15.58
CA VAL A 82 16.09 3.08 14.40
C VAL A 82 17.58 3.15 14.05
N PRO A 83 18.19 2.07 13.55
CA PRO A 83 19.57 2.09 13.07
C PRO A 83 19.76 2.96 11.82
N TYR A 84 20.98 3.46 11.61
CA TYR A 84 21.36 4.23 10.41
C TYR A 84 20.98 3.57 9.09
N PHE A 85 21.14 2.24 8.97
CA PHE A 85 20.84 1.52 7.73
C PHE A 85 19.34 1.41 7.40
N THR A 86 18.46 1.81 8.32
CA THR A 86 16.99 1.77 8.17
C THR A 86 16.43 3.08 7.62
N ILE A 87 17.27 4.12 7.53
CA ILE A 87 16.96 5.44 6.97
C ILE A 87 17.57 5.53 5.57
#